data_AF-A0A2S9GY32-F1
#
_entry.id   AF-A0A2S9GY32-F1
#
_cell.length_a   1.000
_cell.length_b   1.000
_cell.length_c   1.000
_cell.angle_alpha   90.00
_cell.angle_beta   90.00
_cell.angle_gamma   90.00
#
_symmetry.space_group_name_H-M   'P 1'
#
loop_
_entity.id
_entity.type
_entity.pdbx_description
1 polymer ?
#
loop_
_entity_poly.entity_id
_entity_poly.type
_entity_poly.pdbx_seq_one_letter_code
_entity_poly.pdbx_strand_id
1 'polypeptide(L)'
;MQVELIQEATFTLRAGTKAVHGLFHVSEWEGMNKYQNSAGHILILNNGKVIKGSPELLASLADVPAGFVQVPETNLPCGLIVPAFKVAQHISTKSTNGTVSFDPTLKPWTNISFYDAQKACEAAGYNMITETQWLAIGHNLSQQDCNWTGGKVGEGDLYQGIRKGGGAKPGDYVPTDATERRWMTLSNGAQVCDFNGNVFQWVFDNVQGNEKGVAAKAFEAHSPSLTTAGYPSQTKGVGYRPNAGCDWSGYALVRGGYWRSGDYAGVFRLGYGGPVYGVDGVGFRCTIK
;
A
#
# COMPACT_ATOMS: atom_id res chain seq x y z
N MET A 1 38.25 37.15 -9.98
CA MET A 1 37.07 36.36 -9.57
C MET A 1 35.97 36.65 -10.58
N GLN A 2 35.67 35.69 -11.45
CA GLN A 2 34.49 35.79 -12.32
C GLN A 2 33.30 35.38 -11.47
N VAL A 3 32.33 36.28 -11.33
CA VAL A 3 31.05 36.01 -10.67
C VAL A 3 30.00 36.13 -11.75
N GLU A 4 29.27 35.05 -11.97
CA GLU A 4 28.12 35.03 -12.86
C GLU A 4 26.86 35.11 -12.00
N LEU A 5 26.02 36.11 -12.26
CA LEU A 5 24.74 36.28 -11.60
C LEU A 5 23.69 35.54 -12.46
N ILE A 6 23.35 34.32 -12.08
CA ILE A 6 22.33 33.53 -12.79
C ILE A 6 20.99 33.74 -12.08
N GLN A 7 20.02 34.33 -12.78
CA GLN A 7 18.64 34.42 -12.30
C GLN A 7 17.92 33.11 -12.63
N GLU A 8 17.77 32.23 -11.66
CA GLU A 8 17.03 30.99 -11.84
C GLU A 8 15.52 31.26 -11.80
N ALA A 9 14.86 31.16 -12.95
CA ALA A 9 13.40 31.20 -13.01
C ALA A 9 12.83 29.86 -12.51
N THR A 10 12.09 29.90 -11.41
CA THR A 10 11.33 28.73 -10.94
C THR A 10 9.91 28.76 -11.48
N PHE A 11 9.43 27.60 -11.91
CA PHE A 11 8.11 27.34 -12.43
C PHE A 11 7.24 26.65 -11.39
N THR A 12 5.94 26.90 -11.48
CA THR A 12 4.93 26.13 -10.77
C THR A 12 4.15 25.31 -11.78
N LEU A 13 4.16 23.99 -11.64
CA LEU A 13 3.31 23.12 -12.43
C LEU A 13 2.01 22.85 -11.66
N ARG A 14 0.86 23.05 -12.32
CA ARG A 14 -0.45 22.77 -11.73
C ARG A 14 -1.14 21.60 -12.45
N ALA A 15 -1.74 20.71 -11.66
CA ALA A 15 -2.60 19.64 -12.13
C ALA A 15 -3.91 19.70 -11.34
N GLY A 16 -4.95 20.28 -11.93
CA GLY A 16 -6.20 20.59 -11.22
C GLY A 16 -5.96 21.55 -10.06
N THR A 17 -6.31 21.12 -8.83
CA THR A 17 -6.09 21.89 -7.59
C THR A 17 -4.69 21.68 -7.00
N LYS A 18 -3.89 20.75 -7.53
CA LYS A 18 -2.53 20.46 -7.07
C LYS A 18 -1.50 21.34 -7.75
N ALA A 19 -0.42 21.63 -7.04
CA ALA A 19 0.69 22.41 -7.55
C ALA A 19 2.02 21.87 -7.03
N VAL A 20 3.01 21.79 -7.92
CA VAL A 20 4.42 21.60 -7.59
C VAL A 20 5.13 22.91 -7.87
N HIS A 21 5.71 23.49 -6.83
CA HIS A 21 6.47 24.75 -6.91
C HIS A 21 7.97 24.49 -7.01
N GLY A 22 8.74 25.52 -7.38
CA GLY A 22 10.20 25.45 -7.32
C GLY A 22 10.83 24.52 -8.37
N LEU A 23 10.18 24.37 -9.53
CA LEU A 23 10.73 23.60 -10.65
C LEU A 23 11.61 24.48 -11.52
N PHE A 24 12.78 24.01 -11.90
CA PHE A 24 13.65 24.65 -12.88
C PHE A 24 13.41 23.98 -14.24
N HIS A 25 13.34 24.78 -15.31
CA HIS A 25 13.40 24.22 -16.66
C HIS A 25 14.85 23.80 -16.94
N VAL A 26 15.05 22.55 -17.35
CA VAL A 26 16.39 21.96 -17.53
C VAL A 26 16.74 21.82 -19.00
N SER A 27 15.80 21.35 -19.81
CA SER A 27 16.05 21.11 -21.23
C SER A 27 14.74 20.97 -22.01
N GLU A 28 14.83 21.21 -23.32
CA GLU A 28 13.77 20.96 -24.29
C GLU A 28 14.29 20.11 -25.45
N TRP A 29 13.54 19.08 -25.86
CA TRP A 29 13.85 18.27 -27.04
C TRP A 29 12.55 17.71 -27.65
N GLU A 30 12.37 17.86 -28.97
CA GLU A 30 11.22 17.28 -29.70
C GLU A 30 9.84 17.62 -29.10
N GLY A 31 9.66 18.85 -28.60
CA GLY A 31 8.43 19.29 -27.92
C GLY A 31 8.25 18.78 -26.49
N MET A 32 9.23 18.01 -25.99
CA MET A 32 9.32 17.59 -24.60
C MET A 32 10.09 18.59 -23.77
N ASN A 33 9.56 18.92 -22.59
CA ASN A 33 10.17 19.82 -21.63
C ASN A 33 10.53 19.06 -20.36
N LYS A 34 11.80 19.10 -19.95
CA LYS A 34 12.25 18.56 -18.66
C LYS A 34 12.31 19.67 -17.63
N TYR A 35 11.64 19.41 -16.52
CA TYR A 35 11.69 20.20 -15.31
C TYR A 35 12.37 19.41 -14.20
N GLN A 36 13.01 20.09 -13.26
CA GLN A 36 13.65 19.47 -12.10
C GLN A 36 13.45 20.32 -10.86
N ASN A 37 13.27 19.75 -9.67
CA ASN A 37 13.25 20.51 -8.42
C ASN A 37 14.66 20.58 -7.79
N SER A 38 14.82 21.34 -6.71
CA SER A 38 16.10 21.45 -5.99
C SER A 38 16.62 20.12 -5.41
N ALA A 39 15.74 19.14 -5.21
CA ALA A 39 16.10 17.80 -4.75
C ALA A 39 16.54 16.86 -5.90
N GLY A 40 16.53 17.32 -7.15
CA GLY A 40 16.92 16.52 -8.31
C GLY A 40 15.82 15.67 -8.93
N HIS A 41 14.59 15.73 -8.42
CA HIS A 41 13.45 15.03 -9.00
C HIS A 41 13.03 15.68 -10.31
N ILE A 42 12.68 14.87 -11.32
CA ILE A 42 12.40 15.34 -12.67
C ILE A 42 10.94 15.17 -13.07
N LEU A 43 10.46 16.03 -13.96
CA LEU A 43 9.20 15.88 -14.69
C LEU A 43 9.49 16.11 -16.16
N ILE A 44 8.97 15.26 -17.04
CA ILE A 44 9.02 15.43 -18.49
C ILE A 44 7.59 15.64 -18.95
N LEU A 45 7.36 16.78 -19.61
CA LEU A 45 6.09 17.13 -20.22
C LEU A 45 6.20 17.04 -21.73
N ASN A 46 5.14 16.65 -22.42
CA ASN A 46 4.99 16.85 -23.86
C ASN A 46 3.66 17.58 -24.09
N ASN A 47 3.70 18.76 -24.71
CA ASN A 47 2.52 19.59 -24.95
C ASN A 47 1.65 19.79 -23.70
N GLY A 48 2.29 20.08 -22.56
CA GLY A 48 1.62 20.30 -21.27
C GLY A 48 1.12 19.04 -20.55
N LYS A 49 1.29 17.85 -21.12
CA LYS A 49 0.95 16.57 -20.47
C LYS A 49 2.18 15.93 -19.86
N VAL A 50 2.08 15.45 -18.62
CA VAL A 50 3.15 14.67 -18.00
C VAL A 50 3.30 13.33 -18.72
N ILE A 51 4.49 13.07 -19.26
CA ILE A 51 4.83 11.81 -19.95
C ILE A 51 5.82 10.96 -19.15
N LYS A 52 6.59 11.58 -18.25
CA LYS A 52 7.47 10.88 -17.31
C LYS A 52 7.72 11.76 -16.10
N GLY A 53 8.04 11.18 -14.95
CA GLY A 53 8.50 11.94 -13.81
C GLY A 53 9.06 11.04 -12.73
N SER A 54 9.83 11.63 -11.82
CA SER A 54 10.22 10.99 -10.57
C SER A 54 8.97 10.73 -9.71
N PRO A 55 8.90 9.61 -8.99
CA PRO A 55 7.72 9.23 -8.21
C PRO A 55 7.19 10.31 -7.26
N GLU A 56 8.08 11.10 -6.66
CA GLU A 56 7.77 12.15 -5.68
C GLU A 56 7.00 13.32 -6.33
N LEU A 57 7.43 13.73 -7.52
CA LEU A 57 6.78 14.81 -8.27
C LEU A 57 5.46 14.32 -8.89
N LEU A 58 5.42 13.09 -9.41
CA LEU A 58 4.18 12.51 -9.92
C LEU A 58 3.13 12.36 -8.82
N ALA A 59 3.53 11.93 -7.62
CA ALA A 59 2.62 11.82 -6.48
C ALA A 59 2.06 13.18 -6.05
N SER A 60 2.88 14.23 -6.10
CA SER A 60 2.45 15.61 -5.77
C SER A 60 1.42 16.17 -6.75
N LEU A 61 1.39 15.65 -7.98
CA LEU A 61 0.46 16.05 -9.04
C LEU A 61 -0.72 15.08 -9.21
N ALA A 62 -0.69 13.93 -8.55
CA ALA A 62 -1.74 12.94 -8.65
C ALA A 62 -3.04 13.48 -8.02
N ASP A 63 -4.13 13.44 -8.76
CA ASP A 63 -5.46 13.66 -8.20
C ASP A 63 -5.87 12.42 -7.41
N VAL A 64 -5.65 12.47 -6.11
CA VAL A 64 -5.95 11.40 -5.16
C VAL A 64 -7.17 11.81 -4.35
N PRO A 65 -8.31 11.09 -4.47
CA PRO A 65 -9.49 11.36 -3.67
C PRO A 65 -9.19 11.34 -2.17
N ALA A 66 -9.95 12.13 -1.40
CA ALA A 66 -9.81 12.14 0.06
C ALA A 66 -9.94 10.74 0.64
N GLY A 67 -9.05 10.39 1.58
CA GLY A 67 -8.99 9.06 2.18
C GLY A 67 -8.23 8.01 1.36
N PHE A 68 -7.67 8.36 0.19
CA PHE A 68 -6.80 7.50 -0.60
C PHE A 68 -5.36 8.02 -0.62
N VAL A 69 -4.43 7.13 -0.98
CA VAL A 69 -3.04 7.46 -1.29
C VAL A 69 -2.64 6.85 -2.63
N GLN A 70 -1.72 7.53 -3.33
CA GLN A 70 -1.10 7.00 -4.54
C GLN A 70 -0.01 5.99 -4.16
N VAL A 71 -0.13 4.78 -4.68
CA VAL A 71 0.95 3.78 -4.69
C VAL A 71 1.68 3.92 -6.03
N PRO A 72 3.01 4.12 -6.03
CA PRO A 72 3.77 4.20 -7.27
C PRO A 72 3.81 2.84 -7.97
N GLU A 73 4.05 2.86 -9.28
CA GLU A 73 4.36 1.64 -10.02
C GLU A 73 5.51 0.90 -9.33
N THR A 74 5.37 -0.41 -9.18
CA THR A 74 6.30 -1.22 -8.41
C THR A 74 6.71 -2.45 -9.20
N ASN A 75 8.02 -2.63 -9.35
CA ASN A 75 8.61 -3.84 -9.90
C ASN A 75 8.83 -4.83 -8.76
N LEU A 76 8.10 -5.93 -8.76
CA LEU A 76 8.29 -7.00 -7.78
C LEU A 76 9.55 -7.82 -8.11
N PRO A 77 10.19 -8.46 -7.12
CA PRO A 77 11.38 -9.29 -7.34
C PRO A 77 11.19 -10.43 -8.36
N CYS A 78 9.96 -10.91 -8.56
CA CYS A 78 9.64 -11.93 -9.55
C CYS A 78 9.57 -11.40 -11.00
N GLY A 79 9.80 -10.10 -11.22
CA GLY A 79 9.70 -9.45 -12.53
C GLY A 79 8.30 -8.93 -12.87
N LEU A 80 7.29 -9.16 -12.03
CA LEU A 80 5.96 -8.58 -12.22
C LEU A 80 5.99 -7.07 -12.00
N ILE A 81 5.50 -6.32 -13.00
CA ILE A 81 5.26 -4.88 -12.89
C ILE A 81 3.82 -4.67 -12.45
N VAL A 82 3.63 -4.04 -11.29
CA VAL A 82 2.31 -3.62 -10.80
C VAL A 82 2.16 -2.13 -11.11
N PRO A 83 1.26 -1.72 -12.02
CA PRO A 83 1.05 -0.33 -12.37
C PRO A 83 0.69 0.52 -11.15
N ALA A 84 0.97 1.82 -11.21
CA ALA A 84 0.59 2.74 -10.15
C ALA A 84 -0.95 2.71 -9.93
N PHE A 85 -1.38 2.71 -8.67
CA PHE A 85 -2.80 2.64 -8.31
C PHE A 85 -3.10 3.46 -7.05
N LYS A 86 -4.38 3.66 -6.74
CA LYS A 86 -4.80 4.39 -5.53
C LYS A 86 -5.49 3.44 -4.59
N VAL A 87 -5.06 3.46 -3.33
CA VAL A 87 -5.56 2.60 -2.27
C VAL A 87 -6.06 3.45 -1.12
N ALA A 88 -7.11 3.01 -0.42
CA ALA A 88 -7.56 3.68 0.78
C ALA A 88 -6.40 3.78 1.79
N GLN A 89 -6.23 4.94 2.42
CA GLN A 89 -5.18 5.23 3.39
C GLN A 89 -5.38 4.44 4.69
N HIS A 90 -6.64 4.28 5.10
CA HIS A 90 -7.07 3.47 6.24
C HIS A 90 -7.81 2.21 5.77
N ILE A 91 -7.92 1.23 6.67
CA ILE A 91 -8.80 0.06 6.48
C ILE A 91 -10.23 0.57 6.33
N SER A 92 -11.02 -0.06 5.46
CA SER A 92 -12.41 0.33 5.22
C SER A 92 -13.21 0.30 6.53
N THR A 93 -13.99 1.36 6.74
CA THR A 93 -14.91 1.51 7.87
C THR A 93 -16.35 1.45 7.37
N LYS A 94 -17.30 1.26 8.29
CA LYS A 94 -18.73 1.26 7.98
C LYS A 94 -19.33 2.58 8.40
N SER A 95 -19.88 3.33 7.46
CA SER A 95 -20.62 4.56 7.75
C SER A 95 -21.91 4.25 8.52
N THR A 96 -22.52 5.28 9.10
CA THR A 96 -23.85 5.17 9.76
C THR A 96 -24.93 4.67 8.81
N ASN A 97 -24.79 4.93 7.50
CA ASN A 97 -25.71 4.47 6.46
C ASN A 97 -25.38 3.05 5.96
N GLY A 98 -24.40 2.38 6.59
CA GLY A 98 -24.02 1.01 6.25
C GLY A 98 -23.20 0.85 4.98
N THR A 99 -22.65 1.95 4.44
CA THR A 99 -21.79 1.96 3.25
C THR A 99 -20.31 2.00 3.63
N VAL A 100 -19.43 1.73 2.66
CA VAL A 100 -17.98 1.90 2.86
C VAL A 100 -17.67 3.37 3.14
N SER A 101 -16.84 3.59 4.15
CA SER A 101 -16.19 4.87 4.47
C SER A 101 -14.71 4.65 4.79
N PHE A 102 -13.97 5.75 4.93
CA PHE A 102 -12.55 5.75 5.31
C PHE A 102 -12.29 6.68 6.51
N ASP A 103 -13.32 6.85 7.35
CA ASP A 103 -13.25 7.72 8.53
C ASP A 103 -12.32 7.10 9.58
N PRO A 104 -11.18 7.75 9.91
CA PRO A 104 -10.22 7.20 10.85
C PRO A 104 -10.73 7.17 12.30
N THR A 105 -11.82 7.86 12.63
CA THR A 105 -12.40 7.86 13.98
C THR A 105 -13.27 6.61 14.24
N LEU A 106 -13.67 5.92 13.16
CA LEU A 106 -14.44 4.67 13.23
C LEU A 106 -13.52 3.45 13.28
N LYS A 107 -13.99 2.39 13.95
CA LYS A 107 -13.30 1.09 13.91
C LYS A 107 -13.40 0.50 12.49
N PRO A 108 -12.38 -0.29 12.07
CA PRO A 108 -12.44 -1.08 10.86
C PRO A 108 -13.76 -1.87 10.77
N TRP A 109 -14.33 -1.94 9.57
CA TRP A 109 -15.48 -2.78 9.32
C TRP A 109 -15.03 -4.24 9.29
N THR A 110 -15.17 -4.92 10.43
CA THR A 110 -14.88 -6.34 10.57
C THR A 110 -16.16 -7.17 10.70
N ASN A 111 -16.01 -8.48 10.96
CA ASN A 111 -17.11 -9.44 10.93
C ASN A 111 -17.89 -9.39 9.61
N ILE A 112 -17.14 -9.31 8.52
CA ILE A 112 -17.62 -9.25 7.15
C ILE A 112 -16.99 -10.40 6.36
N SER A 113 -17.80 -11.10 5.57
CA SER A 113 -17.31 -12.18 4.71
C SER A 113 -16.46 -11.60 3.56
N PHE A 114 -15.65 -12.45 2.92
CA PHE A 114 -14.88 -12.05 1.75
C PHE A 114 -15.80 -11.54 0.62
N TYR A 115 -16.88 -12.27 0.33
CA TYR A 115 -17.82 -11.88 -0.73
C TYR A 115 -18.59 -10.61 -0.40
N ASP A 116 -18.95 -10.37 0.87
CA ASP A 116 -19.63 -9.14 1.26
C ASP A 116 -18.67 -7.94 1.26
N ALA A 117 -17.38 -8.16 1.58
CA ALA A 117 -16.35 -7.14 1.45
C ALA A 117 -16.14 -6.71 -0.01
N GLN A 118 -16.10 -7.67 -0.95
CA GLN A 118 -16.08 -7.39 -2.38
C GLN A 118 -17.28 -6.55 -2.80
N LYS A 119 -18.50 -7.01 -2.49
CA LYS A 119 -19.75 -6.29 -2.79
C LYS A 119 -19.79 -4.90 -2.17
N ALA A 120 -19.27 -4.73 -0.96
CA ALA A 120 -19.23 -3.44 -0.28
C ALA A 120 -18.31 -2.45 -1.02
N CYS A 121 -17.12 -2.87 -1.46
CA CYS A 121 -16.27 -2.02 -2.31
C CYS A 121 -16.97 -1.71 -3.65
N GLU A 122 -17.54 -2.71 -4.31
CA GLU A 122 -18.21 -2.54 -5.61
C GLU A 122 -19.40 -1.58 -5.55
N ALA A 123 -20.25 -1.71 -4.53
CA ALA A 123 -21.40 -0.83 -4.29
C ALA A 123 -20.98 0.62 -4.02
N ALA A 124 -19.76 0.83 -3.50
CA ALA A 124 -19.17 2.15 -3.30
C ALA A 124 -18.37 2.66 -4.51
N GLY A 125 -18.38 1.92 -5.63
CA GLY A 125 -17.67 2.30 -6.87
C GLY A 125 -16.18 1.95 -6.87
N TYR A 126 -15.71 1.10 -5.95
CA TYR A 126 -14.32 0.70 -5.80
C TYR A 126 -14.09 -0.76 -6.17
N ASN A 127 -12.83 -1.18 -6.20
CA ASN A 127 -12.42 -2.58 -6.17
C ASN A 127 -11.93 -2.95 -4.76
N MET A 128 -11.95 -4.23 -4.40
CA MET A 128 -11.18 -4.72 -3.26
C MET A 128 -9.72 -4.88 -3.67
N ILE A 129 -8.79 -4.61 -2.74
CA ILE A 129 -7.36 -4.75 -3.01
C ILE A 129 -7.02 -6.17 -3.48
N THR A 130 -6.17 -6.27 -4.51
CA THR A 130 -5.68 -7.55 -5.03
C THR A 130 -4.40 -8.02 -4.36
N GLU A 131 -4.07 -9.29 -4.51
CA GLU A 131 -2.84 -9.89 -3.99
C GLU A 131 -1.60 -9.21 -4.57
N THR A 132 -1.58 -8.95 -5.89
CA THR A 132 -0.47 -8.22 -6.51
C THR A 132 -0.35 -6.78 -6.01
N GLN A 133 -1.47 -6.08 -5.77
CA GLN A 133 -1.47 -4.73 -5.21
C GLN A 133 -0.98 -4.72 -3.75
N TRP A 134 -1.41 -5.69 -2.94
CA TRP A 134 -0.90 -5.85 -1.58
C TRP A 134 0.62 -6.06 -1.59
N LEU A 135 1.11 -6.95 -2.46
CA LEU A 135 2.52 -7.25 -2.60
C LEU A 135 3.33 -6.03 -3.07
N ALA A 136 2.79 -5.22 -3.98
CA ALA A 136 3.41 -3.96 -4.41
C ALA A 136 3.60 -2.99 -3.24
N ILE A 137 2.56 -2.79 -2.42
CA ILE A 137 2.65 -1.93 -1.23
C ILE A 137 3.66 -2.52 -0.23
N GLY A 138 3.54 -3.80 0.11
CA GLY A 138 4.44 -4.46 1.07
C GLY A 138 5.91 -4.40 0.63
N HIS A 139 6.18 -4.65 -0.65
CA HIS A 139 7.51 -4.50 -1.23
C HIS A 139 8.01 -3.06 -1.11
N ASN A 140 7.24 -2.08 -1.59
CA ASN A 140 7.61 -0.67 -1.53
C ASN A 140 7.93 -0.22 -0.09
N LEU A 141 7.05 -0.53 0.87
CA LEU A 141 7.23 -0.22 2.28
C LEU A 141 8.51 -0.84 2.86
N SER A 142 8.82 -2.08 2.49
CA SER A 142 10.03 -2.77 2.96
C SER A 142 11.33 -2.13 2.48
N GLN A 143 11.28 -1.32 1.42
CA GLN A 143 12.43 -0.64 0.84
C GLN A 143 12.62 0.80 1.36
N GLN A 144 11.86 1.23 2.37
CA GLN A 144 12.00 2.57 2.95
C GLN A 144 12.64 2.53 4.32
N ASP A 145 13.79 3.20 4.48
CA ASP A 145 14.57 3.28 5.73
C ASP A 145 13.70 3.63 6.95
N CYS A 146 12.79 4.60 6.80
CA CYS A 146 11.92 5.07 7.87
C CYS A 146 10.92 4.03 8.41
N ASN A 147 10.72 2.92 7.69
CA ASN A 147 9.87 1.80 8.10
C ASN A 147 10.64 0.72 8.88
N TRP A 148 11.94 0.91 9.12
CA TRP A 148 12.77 -0.02 9.88
C TRP A 148 13.14 0.56 11.24
N THR A 149 13.12 -0.30 12.26
CA THR A 149 13.48 0.07 13.65
C THR A 149 14.93 0.51 13.80
N GLY A 150 15.84 0.03 12.95
CA GLY A 150 17.23 0.49 12.88
C GLY A 150 17.42 1.79 12.10
N GLY A 151 16.38 2.31 11.45
CA GLY A 151 16.45 3.53 10.64
C GLY A 151 17.09 3.33 9.26
N LYS A 152 17.38 2.09 8.87
CA LYS A 152 17.84 1.69 7.52
C LYS A 152 17.24 0.37 7.11
N VAL A 153 17.03 0.17 5.81
CA VAL A 153 16.52 -1.08 5.25
C VAL A 153 17.35 -2.28 5.73
N GLY A 154 16.69 -3.26 6.35
CA GLY A 154 17.30 -4.48 6.88
C GLY A 154 17.91 -4.38 8.28
N GLU A 155 18.11 -3.15 8.80
CA GLU A 155 18.59 -2.91 10.14
C GLU A 155 17.44 -2.96 11.16
N GLY A 156 17.58 -3.82 12.17
CA GLY A 156 16.49 -4.17 13.08
C GLY A 156 15.38 -4.96 12.38
N ASP A 157 14.14 -4.71 12.79
CA ASP A 157 12.90 -5.24 12.21
C ASP A 157 12.12 -4.17 11.45
N LEU A 158 11.36 -4.61 10.45
CA LEU A 158 10.32 -3.81 9.83
C LEU A 158 9.21 -3.56 10.86
N TYR A 159 8.75 -2.32 10.98
CA TYR A 159 7.72 -1.97 11.94
C TYR A 159 6.42 -2.77 11.74
N GLN A 160 5.86 -3.22 12.86
CA GLN A 160 4.58 -3.92 12.93
C GLN A 160 3.52 -3.02 13.57
N GLY A 161 2.31 -3.02 13.04
CA GLY A 161 1.15 -2.36 13.64
C GLY A 161 0.63 -3.11 14.87
N ILE A 162 -0.64 -2.86 15.22
CA ILE A 162 -1.24 -3.40 16.46
C ILE A 162 -1.31 -4.94 16.39
N ARG A 163 -0.62 -5.62 17.30
CA ARG A 163 -0.47 -7.10 17.30
C ARG A 163 -0.57 -7.73 18.69
N LYS A 164 -0.59 -6.93 19.76
CA LYS A 164 -0.69 -7.35 21.18
C LYS A 164 -1.87 -6.66 21.89
N GLY A 165 -3.06 -6.70 21.31
CA GLY A 165 -4.26 -6.01 21.77
C GLY A 165 -5.47 -6.91 22.04
N GLY A 166 -6.60 -6.26 22.32
CA GLY A 166 -7.87 -6.90 22.68
C GLY A 166 -9.04 -6.63 21.72
N GLY A 167 -8.78 -6.11 20.52
CA GLY A 167 -9.83 -5.79 19.54
C GLY A 167 -9.39 -4.77 18.50
N ALA A 168 -10.19 -4.62 17.44
CA ALA A 168 -9.97 -3.62 16.40
C ALA A 168 -9.96 -2.20 16.98
N LYS A 169 -9.02 -1.38 16.50
CA LYS A 169 -8.85 0.01 16.91
C LYS A 169 -9.15 0.98 15.75
N PRO A 170 -9.78 2.13 16.01
CA PRO A 170 -9.96 3.19 15.01
C PRO A 170 -8.63 3.65 14.43
N GLY A 171 -8.62 4.20 13.21
CA GLY A 171 -7.41 4.66 12.52
C GLY A 171 -6.63 5.79 13.23
N ASP A 172 -7.30 6.58 14.06
CA ASP A 172 -6.71 7.68 14.86
C ASP A 172 -6.14 7.23 16.22
N TYR A 173 -6.40 5.98 16.63
CA TYR A 173 -5.89 5.44 17.88
C TYR A 173 -4.35 5.42 17.94
N VAL A 174 -3.79 5.79 19.10
CA VAL A 174 -2.35 5.76 19.35
C VAL A 174 -2.00 4.52 20.18
N PRO A 175 -1.20 3.57 19.68
CA PRO A 175 -0.75 2.43 20.47
C PRO A 175 0.04 2.85 21.71
N THR A 176 -0.17 2.12 22.81
CA THR A 176 0.60 2.30 24.05
C THR A 176 1.89 1.47 24.05
N ASP A 177 1.97 0.41 23.23
CA ASP A 177 3.20 -0.36 23.01
C ASP A 177 4.08 0.42 22.02
N ALA A 178 5.24 0.90 22.51
CA ALA A 178 6.19 1.66 21.70
C ALA A 178 6.81 0.86 20.55
N THR A 179 6.65 -0.48 20.56
CA THR A 179 7.09 -1.36 19.47
C THR A 179 6.06 -1.46 18.34
N GLU A 180 4.85 -0.93 18.52
CA GLU A 180 3.79 -0.93 17.50
C GLU A 180 3.75 0.40 16.75
N ARG A 181 3.88 0.36 15.43
CA ARG A 181 3.78 1.52 14.54
C ARG A 181 2.81 1.24 13.42
N ARG A 182 1.72 2.02 13.40
CA ARG A 182 0.58 1.83 12.49
C ARG A 182 0.78 2.46 11.13
N TRP A 183 1.51 3.58 11.09
CA TRP A 183 1.78 4.33 9.87
C TRP A 183 3.07 3.86 9.23
N MET A 184 2.99 3.50 7.95
CA MET A 184 4.14 3.16 7.13
C MET A 184 4.18 4.07 5.91
N THR A 185 5.40 4.45 5.50
CA THR A 185 5.63 5.45 4.45
C THR A 185 6.05 4.75 3.16
N LEU A 186 5.43 5.12 2.04
CA LEU A 186 5.77 4.71 0.68
C LEU A 186 6.93 5.55 0.14
N SER A 187 7.57 5.10 -0.94
CA SER A 187 8.69 5.80 -1.57
C SER A 187 8.36 7.20 -2.09
N ASN A 188 7.08 7.51 -2.32
CA ASN A 188 6.63 8.84 -2.70
C ASN A 188 6.24 9.73 -1.51
N GLY A 189 6.53 9.29 -0.28
CA GLY A 189 6.21 10.01 0.96
C GLY A 189 4.77 9.86 1.44
N ALA A 190 3.86 9.27 0.65
CA ALA A 190 2.51 8.99 1.11
C ALA A 190 2.53 7.91 2.19
N GLN A 191 1.57 7.94 3.12
CA GLN A 191 1.53 7.01 4.25
C GLN A 191 0.26 6.18 4.24
N VAL A 192 0.38 4.91 4.61
CA VAL A 192 -0.75 3.99 4.84
C VAL A 192 -0.80 3.63 6.32
N CYS A 193 -2.00 3.65 6.90
CA CYS A 193 -2.24 3.26 8.28
C CYS A 193 -2.79 1.83 8.35
N ASP A 194 -2.31 1.04 9.30
CA ASP A 194 -2.67 -0.36 9.52
C ASP A 194 -2.56 -1.21 8.24
N PHE A 195 -1.45 -1.04 7.51
CA PHE A 195 -1.15 -1.97 6.43
C PHE A 195 -0.81 -3.35 6.97
N ASN A 196 -0.23 -3.42 8.17
CA ASN A 196 -0.09 -4.64 8.97
C ASN A 196 -0.65 -4.43 10.38
N GLY A 197 -1.00 -5.53 11.05
CA GLY A 197 -1.66 -5.48 12.35
C GLY A 197 -3.02 -4.79 12.33
N ASN A 198 -3.53 -4.48 13.52
CA ASN A 198 -4.91 -4.10 13.81
C ASN A 198 -5.88 -5.21 13.39
N VAL A 199 -6.20 -5.34 12.10
CA VAL A 199 -7.06 -6.40 11.58
C VAL A 199 -6.43 -7.04 10.35
N PHE A 200 -6.66 -8.34 10.20
CA PHE A 200 -6.43 -9.00 8.92
C PHE A 200 -7.28 -8.32 7.85
N GLN A 201 -6.81 -8.31 6.62
CA GLN A 201 -7.54 -7.72 5.50
C GLN A 201 -7.77 -8.78 4.43
N TRP A 202 -9.01 -8.95 4.01
CA TRP A 202 -9.37 -9.74 2.83
C TRP A 202 -8.67 -9.18 1.59
N VAL A 203 -8.17 -10.09 0.76
CA VAL A 203 -7.47 -9.74 -0.48
C VAL A 203 -8.00 -10.59 -1.63
N PHE A 204 -8.30 -9.96 -2.76
CA PHE A 204 -8.68 -10.66 -3.98
C PHE A 204 -7.46 -11.38 -4.55
N ASP A 205 -7.47 -12.71 -4.55
CA ASP A 205 -6.35 -13.50 -5.05
C ASP A 205 -6.32 -13.55 -6.59
N ASN A 206 -5.55 -12.66 -7.20
CA ASN A 206 -5.28 -12.65 -8.64
C ASN A 206 -3.95 -13.33 -9.02
N VAL A 207 -3.36 -14.12 -8.12
CA VAL A 207 -2.09 -14.84 -8.36
C VAL A 207 -2.34 -16.34 -8.49
N GLN A 208 -3.01 -16.93 -7.50
CA GLN A 208 -3.35 -18.36 -7.48
C GLN A 208 -4.85 -18.62 -7.28
N GLY A 209 -5.67 -17.57 -7.32
CA GLY A 209 -7.11 -17.66 -7.22
C GLY A 209 -7.83 -17.91 -8.54
N ASN A 210 -9.11 -18.24 -8.43
CA ASN A 210 -10.06 -18.28 -9.54
C ASN A 210 -10.59 -16.87 -9.88
N GLU A 211 -11.53 -16.79 -10.83
CA GLU A 211 -12.21 -15.56 -11.24
C GLU A 211 -12.93 -14.79 -10.11
N LYS A 212 -13.20 -15.44 -8.97
CA LYS A 212 -13.81 -14.82 -7.79
C LYS A 212 -12.77 -14.34 -6.77
N GLY A 213 -11.49 -14.55 -7.04
CA GLY A 213 -10.39 -14.18 -6.14
C GLY A 213 -10.24 -15.10 -4.94
N VAL A 214 -10.80 -16.31 -5.00
CA VAL A 214 -10.63 -17.38 -4.00
C VAL A 214 -9.52 -18.30 -4.48
N ALA A 215 -8.59 -18.67 -3.59
CA ALA A 215 -7.48 -19.56 -3.93
C ALA A 215 -8.01 -20.84 -4.60
N ALA A 216 -7.40 -21.23 -5.70
CA ALA A 216 -7.88 -22.33 -6.55
C ALA A 216 -6.80 -23.40 -6.81
N LYS A 217 -5.57 -23.16 -6.36
CA LYS A 217 -4.46 -24.08 -6.44
C LYS A 217 -3.45 -23.81 -5.32
N ALA A 218 -2.57 -24.78 -5.09
CA ALA A 218 -1.45 -24.65 -4.17
C ALA A 218 -0.47 -23.53 -4.56
N PHE A 219 0.24 -22.98 -3.57
CA PHE A 219 1.27 -21.99 -3.82
C PHE A 219 2.48 -22.61 -4.51
N GLU A 220 2.73 -22.21 -5.75
CA GLU A 220 3.93 -22.60 -6.47
C GLU A 220 5.18 -22.01 -5.81
N ALA A 221 6.33 -22.68 -5.92
CA ALA A 221 7.57 -22.24 -5.27
C ALA A 221 8.01 -20.82 -5.68
N HIS A 222 7.68 -20.40 -6.89
CA HIS A 222 7.99 -19.08 -7.43
C HIS A 222 6.80 -18.09 -7.32
N SER A 223 5.71 -18.46 -6.64
CA SER A 223 4.57 -17.56 -6.45
C SER A 223 5.02 -16.25 -5.78
N PRO A 224 4.66 -15.08 -6.31
CA PRO A 224 5.02 -13.80 -5.70
C PRO A 224 4.46 -13.66 -4.27
N SER A 225 3.39 -14.38 -3.93
CA SER A 225 2.83 -14.48 -2.58
C SER A 225 3.85 -15.01 -1.56
N LEU A 226 4.81 -15.83 -2.02
CA LEU A 226 5.88 -16.41 -1.20
C LEU A 226 7.22 -15.67 -1.36
N THR A 227 7.55 -15.25 -2.59
CA THR A 227 8.90 -14.80 -2.97
C THR A 227 9.11 -13.29 -2.93
N THR A 228 8.03 -12.49 -2.84
CA THR A 228 8.17 -11.01 -2.81
C THR A 228 8.87 -10.51 -1.55
N ALA A 229 8.72 -11.23 -0.44
CA ALA A 229 9.36 -10.83 0.81
C ALA A 229 10.87 -11.09 0.76
N GLY A 230 11.67 -10.06 1.00
CA GLY A 230 13.14 -10.14 0.96
C GLY A 230 13.80 -10.87 2.14
N TYR A 231 13.03 -11.40 3.09
CA TYR A 231 13.53 -12.05 4.31
C TYR A 231 12.73 -13.31 4.64
N PRO A 232 13.30 -14.32 5.33
CA PRO A 232 12.59 -15.52 5.74
C PRO A 232 11.30 -15.24 6.54
N SER A 233 10.34 -16.17 6.47
CA SER A 233 9.08 -16.12 7.21
C SER A 233 9.34 -15.93 8.72
N GLN A 234 8.58 -15.03 9.36
CA GLN A 234 8.69 -14.71 10.80
C GLN A 234 10.04 -14.15 11.26
N THR A 235 10.85 -13.63 10.35
CA THR A 235 12.06 -12.88 10.71
C THR A 235 11.85 -11.39 10.41
N LYS A 236 12.64 -10.50 11.00
CA LYS A 236 12.72 -9.09 10.57
C LYS A 236 11.38 -8.34 10.56
N GLY A 237 10.41 -8.75 11.38
CA GLY A 237 9.06 -8.18 11.41
C GLY A 237 8.22 -8.37 10.13
N VAL A 238 8.66 -9.21 9.17
CA VAL A 238 7.97 -9.34 7.87
C VAL A 238 6.67 -10.16 7.94
N GLY A 239 6.45 -10.88 9.03
CA GLY A 239 5.29 -11.73 9.27
C GLY A 239 5.42 -13.13 8.67
N TYR A 240 4.43 -13.98 8.98
CA TYR A 240 4.39 -15.36 8.52
C TYR A 240 3.87 -15.54 7.09
N ARG A 241 4.49 -16.45 6.36
CA ARG A 241 4.02 -17.00 5.08
C ARG A 241 4.09 -18.54 5.12
N PRO A 242 3.20 -19.23 4.39
CA PRO A 242 3.28 -20.68 4.24
C PRO A 242 4.48 -21.11 3.38
N ASN A 243 4.74 -22.41 3.34
CA ASN A 243 5.72 -23.00 2.42
C ASN A 243 5.11 -23.24 1.03
N ALA A 244 5.97 -23.37 0.03
CA ALA A 244 5.58 -23.85 -1.29
C ALA A 244 4.86 -25.21 -1.21
N GLY A 245 3.87 -25.42 -2.06
CA GLY A 245 3.03 -26.61 -2.08
C GLY A 245 1.89 -26.61 -1.05
N CYS A 246 1.81 -25.61 -0.16
CA CYS A 246 0.64 -25.46 0.71
C CYS A 246 -0.60 -25.18 -0.15
N ASP A 247 -1.68 -25.92 0.09
CA ASP A 247 -2.91 -25.82 -0.69
C ASP A 247 -4.06 -25.26 0.16
N TRP A 248 -4.49 -24.05 -0.19
CA TRP A 248 -5.62 -23.36 0.43
C TRP A 248 -6.80 -23.22 -0.53
N SER A 249 -6.90 -24.11 -1.53
CA SER A 249 -7.99 -24.11 -2.49
C SER A 249 -9.36 -24.07 -1.80
N GLY A 250 -10.22 -23.16 -2.25
CA GLY A 250 -11.54 -22.92 -1.66
C GLY A 250 -11.58 -21.87 -0.54
N TYR A 251 -10.42 -21.37 -0.08
CA TYR A 251 -10.34 -20.28 0.91
C TYR A 251 -9.98 -18.94 0.29
N ALA A 252 -10.43 -17.86 0.93
CA ALA A 252 -10.00 -16.50 0.59
C ALA A 252 -8.74 -16.13 1.37
N LEU A 253 -7.88 -15.31 0.78
CA LEU A 253 -6.65 -14.86 1.42
C LEU A 253 -6.91 -13.70 2.37
N VAL A 254 -6.16 -13.71 3.49
CA VAL A 254 -6.05 -12.57 4.38
C VAL A 254 -4.60 -12.15 4.56
N ARG A 255 -4.37 -10.83 4.67
CA ARG A 255 -3.03 -10.28 4.83
C ARG A 255 -2.88 -9.39 6.07
N GLY A 256 -1.63 -9.13 6.46
CA GLY A 256 -1.25 -8.09 7.44
C GLY A 256 -1.20 -8.56 8.91
N GLY A 257 -2.03 -9.53 9.29
CA GLY A 257 -2.21 -9.92 10.69
C GLY A 257 -3.19 -9.01 11.43
N TYR A 258 -3.55 -9.40 12.65
CA TYR A 258 -4.51 -8.69 13.51
C TYR A 258 -3.96 -8.51 14.93
N TRP A 259 -4.74 -7.86 15.79
CA TRP A 259 -4.37 -7.49 17.16
C TRP A 259 -3.95 -8.66 18.09
N ARG A 260 -4.04 -9.94 17.68
CA ARG A 260 -3.47 -11.08 18.43
C ARG A 260 -2.45 -11.90 17.64
N SER A 261 -1.94 -11.36 16.55
CA SER A 261 -0.94 -12.07 15.74
C SER A 261 0.43 -12.14 16.42
N GLY A 262 0.72 -11.30 17.43
CA GLY A 262 2.07 -11.22 17.97
C GLY A 262 3.10 -11.05 16.84
N ASP A 263 4.22 -11.74 16.95
CA ASP A 263 5.32 -11.60 16.00
C ASP A 263 5.01 -12.17 14.59
N TYR A 264 3.88 -12.86 14.43
CA TYR A 264 3.40 -13.30 13.12
C TYR A 264 2.84 -12.16 12.26
N ALA A 265 2.53 -10.99 12.83
CA ALA A 265 2.08 -9.82 12.07
C ALA A 265 3.17 -9.31 11.13
N GLY A 266 2.80 -8.59 10.08
CA GLY A 266 3.79 -8.00 9.17
C GLY A 266 3.20 -7.71 7.79
N VAL A 267 3.89 -6.87 7.01
CA VAL A 267 3.39 -6.45 5.70
C VAL A 267 3.27 -7.61 4.71
N PHE A 268 3.97 -8.72 4.97
CA PHE A 268 3.89 -9.95 4.19
C PHE A 268 3.23 -11.11 4.96
N ARG A 269 2.58 -10.85 6.10
CA ARG A 269 1.78 -11.87 6.78
C ARG A 269 0.67 -12.33 5.83
N LEU A 270 0.66 -13.61 5.48
CA LEU A 270 -0.31 -14.25 4.60
C LEU A 270 -0.99 -15.41 5.31
N GLY A 271 -2.32 -15.37 5.41
CA GLY A 271 -3.18 -16.41 5.93
C GLY A 271 -4.42 -16.63 5.05
N TYR A 272 -5.39 -17.36 5.55
CA TYR A 272 -6.63 -17.66 4.83
C TYR A 272 -7.84 -17.67 5.78
N GLY A 273 -9.04 -17.59 5.20
CA GLY A 273 -10.30 -17.74 5.91
C GLY A 273 -11.42 -18.21 4.99
N GLY A 274 -12.47 -18.79 5.57
CA GLY A 274 -13.64 -19.24 4.82
C GLY A 274 -14.34 -18.05 4.15
N PRO A 275 -14.59 -18.06 2.84
CA PRO A 275 -14.99 -16.86 2.10
C PRO A 275 -16.42 -16.38 2.41
N VAL A 276 -17.25 -17.24 3.01
CA VAL A 276 -18.67 -16.96 3.30
C VAL A 276 -18.94 -16.48 4.72
N TYR A 277 -17.95 -16.52 5.61
CA TYR A 277 -18.12 -16.14 7.02
C TYR A 277 -17.30 -14.91 7.37
N GLY A 278 -17.91 -14.02 8.16
CA GLY A 278 -17.20 -12.92 8.80
C GLY A 278 -16.47 -13.37 10.06
N VAL A 279 -15.33 -12.76 10.33
CA VAL A 279 -14.59 -12.94 11.59
C VAL A 279 -14.29 -11.55 12.16
N ASP A 280 -14.37 -11.40 13.48
CA ASP A 280 -14.19 -10.13 14.18
C ASP A 280 -12.82 -9.49 13.92
N GLY A 281 -11.79 -10.30 13.68
CA GLY A 281 -10.41 -9.90 13.37
C GLY A 281 -10.10 -9.64 11.89
N VAL A 282 -11.09 -9.70 10.99
CA VAL A 282 -10.87 -9.55 9.54
C VAL A 282 -11.75 -8.43 8.98
N GLY A 283 -11.12 -7.45 8.34
CA GLY A 283 -11.75 -6.38 7.56
C GLY A 283 -11.27 -6.42 6.11
N PHE A 284 -11.25 -5.27 5.44
CA PHE A 284 -10.88 -5.16 4.03
C PHE A 284 -10.43 -3.73 3.68
N ARG A 285 -9.82 -3.58 2.51
CA ARG A 285 -9.36 -2.29 2.00
C ARG A 285 -9.75 -2.16 0.53
N CYS A 286 -10.28 -1.00 0.17
CA CYS A 286 -10.67 -0.72 -1.21
C CYS A 286 -9.57 0.02 -1.99
N THR A 287 -9.59 -0.14 -3.31
CA THR A 287 -8.77 0.59 -4.30
C THR A 287 -9.66 1.26 -5.33
N ILE A 288 -9.17 2.31 -5.97
CA ILE A 288 -9.87 2.94 -7.10
C ILE A 288 -9.83 2.00 -8.31
N LYS A 289 -10.90 2.04 -9.11
CA LYS A 289 -11.03 1.29 -10.36
C LYS A 289 -10.08 1.78 -11.44
#